data_AF-A0A134CKW1-F1
#
_entry.id   AF-A0A134CKW1-F1
#
_cell.length_a   1.000
_cell.length_b   1.000
_cell.length_c   1.000
_cell.angle_alpha   90.00
_cell.angle_beta   90.00
_cell.angle_gamma   90.00
#
_symmetry.space_group_name_H-M   'P 1'
#
loop_
_entity.id
_entity.type
_entity.pdbx_description
1 polymer ?
#
loop_
_entity_poly.entity_id
_entity_poly.type
_entity_poly.pdbx_seq_one_letter_code
_entity_poly.pdbx_strand_id
1 'polypeptide(L)'
;MERAKKYYGEEYGEIKRLKSGHSQLVTLDDLYKYLCLAWWQNTAHPLYQREWVPTNPSFGQSAVTSILVYDLFGGTLHSVPGRRGADHYFNCLNGHVIDLTWQQFYMDERLISYEPNQVTDRDYIIRSGDTYERYRRLIDRMADIVKENI
;
A
#
# COMPACT_ATOMS: atom_id res chain seq x y z
N MET A 1 -2.17 23.10 -15.28
CA MET A 1 -2.87 22.02 -14.54
C MET A 1 -1.87 21.44 -13.57
N GLU A 2 -2.17 21.48 -12.28
CA GLU A 2 -1.36 20.83 -11.25
C GLU A 2 -1.39 19.31 -11.49
N ARG A 3 -0.22 18.66 -11.43
CA ARG A 3 -0.11 17.22 -11.63
C ARG A 3 -0.86 16.51 -10.50
N ALA A 4 -1.71 15.55 -10.83
CA ALA A 4 -2.35 14.72 -9.81
C ALA A 4 -1.29 13.96 -9.00
N LYS A 5 -1.35 14.11 -7.67
CA LYS A 5 -0.48 13.44 -6.70
C LYS A 5 -0.54 11.93 -6.86
N LYS A 6 0.62 11.27 -6.94
CA LYS A 6 0.70 9.79 -7.07
C LYS A 6 0.21 9.12 -5.80
N TYR A 7 0.75 9.53 -4.67
CA TYR A 7 0.46 9.00 -3.34
C TYR A 7 0.88 9.99 -2.26
N TYR A 8 0.51 9.75 -1.00
CA TYR A 8 0.94 10.63 0.10
C TYR A 8 2.41 10.38 0.44
N GLY A 9 3.23 11.44 0.38
CA GLY A 9 4.68 11.38 0.55
C GLY A 9 5.46 11.17 -0.75
N GLU A 10 4.90 11.50 -1.91
CA GLU A 10 5.56 11.34 -3.23
C GLU A 10 6.86 12.15 -3.37
N GLU A 11 7.05 13.21 -2.58
CA GLU A 11 8.31 13.95 -2.49
C GLU A 11 9.47 13.11 -1.92
N TYR A 12 9.15 12.00 -1.25
CA TYR A 12 10.11 11.02 -0.73
C TYR A 12 10.22 9.77 -1.61
N GLY A 13 9.73 9.82 -2.86
CA GLY A 13 9.65 8.67 -3.74
C GLY A 13 10.98 7.99 -4.07
N GLU A 14 12.10 8.69 -3.90
CA GLU A 14 13.46 8.19 -4.12
C GLU A 14 14.04 7.41 -2.92
N ILE A 15 13.30 7.25 -1.81
CA ILE A 15 13.71 6.35 -0.72
C ILE A 15 13.90 4.96 -1.30
N LYS A 16 15.08 4.37 -1.03
CA LYS A 16 15.49 3.07 -1.58
C LYS A 16 15.11 1.93 -0.65
N ARG A 17 14.77 0.78 -1.22
CA ARG A 17 14.57 -0.47 -0.46
C ARG A 17 15.85 -0.85 0.28
N LEU A 18 15.68 -1.45 1.45
CA LEU A 18 16.77 -1.93 2.31
C LEU A 18 17.21 -3.35 1.93
N LYS A 19 16.29 -4.17 1.42
CA LYS A 19 16.56 -5.55 1.00
C LYS A 19 17.03 -5.57 -0.45
N SER A 20 17.92 -6.48 -0.82
CA SER A 20 18.20 -6.78 -2.23
C SER A 20 16.97 -7.34 -2.94
N GLY A 21 16.84 -7.11 -4.25
CA GLY A 21 15.79 -7.70 -5.09
C GLY A 21 15.87 -7.18 -6.51
N HIS A 22 14.76 -7.20 -7.24
CA HIS A 22 14.70 -6.86 -8.66
C HIS A 22 15.32 -5.48 -8.97
N SER A 23 16.18 -5.42 -9.99
CA SER A 23 16.96 -4.22 -10.35
C SER A 23 16.13 -3.00 -10.74
N GLN A 24 14.86 -3.21 -11.13
CA GLN A 24 13.93 -2.13 -11.50
C GLN A 24 12.99 -1.73 -10.35
N LEU A 25 13.04 -2.41 -9.20
CA LEU A 25 12.25 -2.07 -8.01
C LEU A 25 13.23 -1.62 -6.93
N VAL A 26 13.73 -0.38 -7.05
CA VAL A 26 14.74 0.16 -6.14
C VAL A 26 14.11 1.18 -5.20
N THR A 27 13.20 2.02 -5.69
CA THR A 27 12.61 3.14 -4.94
C THR A 27 11.13 2.94 -4.63
N LEU A 28 10.54 3.80 -3.78
CA LEU A 28 9.09 3.83 -3.57
C LEU A 28 8.32 4.15 -4.85
N ASP A 29 8.87 5.02 -5.70
CA ASP A 29 8.30 5.35 -7.01
C ASP A 29 8.28 4.14 -7.95
N ASP A 30 9.34 3.33 -7.93
CA ASP A 30 9.37 2.07 -8.66
C ASP A 30 8.32 1.10 -8.13
N LEU A 31 8.27 0.90 -6.81
CA LEU A 31 7.29 0.03 -6.16
C LEU A 31 5.86 0.46 -6.52
N TYR A 32 5.57 1.76 -6.43
CA TYR A 32 4.25 2.31 -6.73
C TYR A 32 3.82 2.03 -8.18
N LYS A 33 4.73 2.19 -9.15
CA LYS A 33 4.46 1.87 -10.56
C LYS A 33 4.02 0.42 -10.74
N TYR A 34 4.70 -0.53 -10.09
CA TYR A 34 4.34 -1.94 -10.18
C TYR A 34 3.07 -2.29 -9.39
N LEU A 35 2.87 -1.66 -8.23
CA LEU A 35 1.64 -1.81 -7.44
C LEU A 35 0.40 -1.41 -8.24
N CYS A 36 0.44 -0.31 -9.00
CA CYS A 36 -0.65 0.11 -9.88
C CYS A 36 -1.06 -0.96 -10.91
N LEU A 37 -0.12 -1.81 -11.33
CA LEU A 37 -0.37 -2.93 -12.26
C LEU A 37 -0.77 -4.21 -11.52
N ALA A 38 -0.24 -4.42 -10.31
CA ALA A 38 -0.44 -5.63 -9.53
C ALA A 38 -1.72 -5.62 -8.70
N TRP A 39 -2.18 -4.45 -8.24
CA TRP A 39 -3.43 -4.36 -7.49
C TRP A 39 -4.61 -4.89 -8.30
N TRP A 40 -5.44 -5.68 -7.62
CA TRP A 40 -6.60 -6.29 -8.22
C TRP A 40 -7.71 -6.47 -7.18
N GLN A 41 -8.93 -6.72 -7.64
CA GLN A 41 -10.08 -7.02 -6.79
C GLN A 41 -9.76 -8.06 -5.70
N ASN A 42 -9.04 -9.15 -6.04
CA ASN A 42 -8.74 -10.24 -5.10
C ASN A 42 -7.57 -9.98 -4.15
N THR A 43 -6.86 -8.85 -4.29
CA THR A 43 -5.86 -8.38 -3.32
C THR A 43 -6.44 -7.34 -2.37
N ALA A 44 -7.57 -6.71 -2.74
CA ALA A 44 -8.29 -5.76 -1.90
C ALA A 44 -8.96 -6.45 -0.70
N HIS A 45 -9.11 -5.70 0.39
CA HIS A 45 -9.82 -6.14 1.59
C HIS A 45 -11.24 -6.63 1.24
N PRO A 46 -11.73 -7.75 1.83
CA PRO A 46 -13.01 -8.37 1.48
C PRO A 46 -14.21 -7.42 1.43
N LEU A 47 -14.26 -6.44 2.35
CA LEU A 47 -15.33 -5.44 2.40
C LEU A 47 -15.44 -4.57 1.15
N TYR A 48 -14.35 -4.42 0.38
CA TYR A 48 -14.26 -3.47 -0.73
C TYR A 48 -14.14 -4.15 -2.09
N GLN A 49 -14.02 -5.48 -2.16
CA GLN A 49 -13.80 -6.19 -3.42
C GLN A 49 -14.93 -5.93 -4.43
N ARG A 50 -16.19 -5.89 -3.99
CA ARG A 50 -17.33 -5.64 -4.89
C ARG A 50 -17.36 -4.22 -5.48
N GLU A 51 -16.72 -3.27 -4.81
CA GLU A 51 -16.66 -1.86 -5.19
C GLU A 51 -15.33 -1.51 -5.88
N TRP A 52 -14.38 -2.44 -5.90
CA TRP A 52 -13.10 -2.27 -6.57
C TRP A 52 -13.30 -2.11 -8.08
N VAL A 53 -12.68 -1.08 -8.66
CA VAL A 53 -12.73 -0.80 -10.09
C VAL A 53 -11.33 -0.48 -10.62
N PRO A 54 -11.02 -0.80 -11.89
CA PRO A 54 -9.69 -0.54 -12.46
C PRO A 54 -9.26 0.94 -12.47
N THR A 55 -10.23 1.87 -12.45
CA THR A 55 -9.96 3.32 -12.40
C THR A 55 -9.57 3.82 -11.01
N ASN A 56 -9.75 3.01 -9.96
CA ASN A 56 -9.28 3.26 -8.60
C ASN A 56 -8.63 1.99 -8.02
N PRO A 57 -7.47 1.57 -8.54
CA PRO A 57 -6.89 0.26 -8.24
C PRO A 57 -6.42 0.12 -6.79
N SER A 58 -6.11 1.24 -6.12
CA SER A 58 -5.65 1.27 -4.73
C SER A 58 -6.76 0.99 -3.68
N PHE A 59 -8.03 0.95 -4.10
CA PHE A 59 -9.17 0.81 -3.20
C PHE A 59 -9.12 -0.49 -2.39
N GLY A 60 -9.02 -0.38 -1.06
CA GLY A 60 -8.94 -1.53 -0.17
C GLY A 60 -7.60 -2.24 -0.13
N GLN A 61 -6.53 -1.67 -0.67
CA GLN A 61 -5.21 -2.30 -0.75
C GLN A 61 -4.28 -1.98 0.43
N SER A 62 -4.68 -1.09 1.35
CA SER A 62 -3.81 -0.49 2.37
C SER A 62 -3.06 -1.50 3.24
N ALA A 63 -3.74 -2.54 3.75
CA ALA A 63 -3.11 -3.56 4.59
C ALA A 63 -1.96 -4.30 3.88
N VAL A 64 -2.22 -4.85 2.68
CA VAL A 64 -1.20 -5.65 1.96
C VAL A 64 -0.07 -4.78 1.43
N THR A 65 -0.38 -3.56 1.01
CA THR A 65 0.64 -2.60 0.54
C THR A 65 1.52 -2.10 1.68
N SER A 66 0.94 -1.74 2.83
CA SER A 66 1.73 -1.25 3.96
C SER A 66 2.70 -2.32 4.48
N ILE A 67 2.25 -3.60 4.54
CA ILE A 67 3.14 -4.73 4.85
C ILE A 67 4.27 -4.84 3.83
N LEU A 68 3.99 -4.73 2.53
CA LEU A 68 5.03 -4.81 1.50
C LEU A 68 6.06 -3.68 1.62
N VAL A 69 5.59 -2.46 1.84
CA VAL A 69 6.47 -1.30 2.07
C VAL A 69 7.34 -1.54 3.31
N TYR A 70 6.76 -2.01 4.41
CA TYR A 70 7.52 -2.36 5.61
C TYR A 70 8.55 -3.46 5.34
N ASP A 71 8.15 -4.52 4.64
CA ASP A 71 9.02 -5.66 4.35
C ASP A 71 10.21 -5.27 3.46
N LEU A 72 10.06 -4.28 2.56
CA LEU A 72 11.10 -3.86 1.61
C LEU A 72 11.92 -2.64 2.07
N PHE A 73 11.27 -1.67 2.72
CA PHE A 73 11.84 -0.36 3.06
C PHE A 73 12.00 -0.12 4.57
N GLY A 74 11.42 -0.99 5.41
CA GLY A 74 11.47 -0.86 6.87
C GLY A 74 10.52 0.21 7.41
N GLY A 75 11.02 1.02 8.36
CA GLY A 75 10.24 2.04 9.06
C GLY A 75 9.23 1.46 10.04
N THR A 76 8.10 2.15 10.23
CA THR A 76 7.01 1.71 11.13
C THR A 76 5.69 1.61 10.38
N LEU A 77 4.82 0.71 10.84
CA LEU A 77 3.45 0.55 10.35
C LEU A 77 2.51 1.32 11.26
N HIS A 78 1.55 2.03 10.67
CA HIS A 78 0.59 2.83 11.39
C HIS A 78 -0.83 2.53 10.91
N SER A 79 -1.81 2.76 11.77
CA SER A 79 -3.22 2.70 11.42
C SER A 79 -4.02 3.89 11.94
N VAL A 80 -5.08 4.21 11.21
CA VAL A 80 -6.16 5.11 11.63
C VAL A 80 -7.51 4.44 11.36
N PRO A 81 -8.57 4.82 12.08
CA PRO A 81 -9.91 4.32 11.79
C PRO A 81 -10.29 4.60 10.33
N GLY A 82 -10.57 3.55 9.58
CA GLY A 82 -10.97 3.65 8.18
C GLY A 82 -12.49 3.52 8.00
N ARG A 83 -12.89 3.10 6.80
CA ARG A 83 -14.31 3.02 6.40
C ARG A 83 -14.93 1.70 6.85
N ARG A 84 -16.20 1.73 7.25
CA ARG A 84 -17.01 0.52 7.55
C ARG A 84 -16.34 -0.40 8.60
N GLY A 85 -15.63 0.21 9.56
CA GLY A 85 -14.99 -0.50 10.67
C GLY A 85 -13.69 -1.22 10.32
N ALA A 86 -13.17 -1.07 9.10
CA ALA A 86 -11.82 -1.53 8.75
C ALA A 86 -10.83 -0.39 8.89
N ASP A 87 -9.74 -0.63 9.61
CA ASP A 87 -8.64 0.33 9.73
C ASP A 87 -7.94 0.57 8.39
N HIS A 88 -7.43 1.78 8.23
CA HIS A 88 -6.56 2.13 7.12
C HIS A 88 -5.11 2.11 7.57
N TYR A 89 -4.26 1.44 6.80
CA TYR A 89 -2.85 1.21 7.13
C TYR A 89 -1.92 1.99 6.20
N PHE A 90 -0.84 2.51 6.77
CA PHE A 90 0.19 3.27 6.06
C PHE A 90 1.54 3.12 6.77
N ASN A 91 2.59 3.70 6.22
CA ASN A 91 3.94 3.59 6.74
C ASN A 91 4.46 4.95 7.21
N CYS A 92 5.39 4.92 8.17
CA CYS A 92 6.25 6.05 8.46
C CYS A 92 7.69 5.64 8.15
N LEU A 93 8.29 6.27 7.14
CA LEU A 93 9.66 6.01 6.70
C LEU A 93 10.51 7.26 6.97
N ASN A 94 11.60 7.12 7.72
CA ASN A 94 12.47 8.24 8.12
C ASN A 94 11.73 9.43 8.76
N GLY A 95 10.63 9.16 9.48
CA GLY A 95 9.80 10.21 10.10
C GLY A 95 8.75 10.84 9.17
N HIS A 96 8.62 10.34 7.94
CA HIS A 96 7.65 10.83 6.96
C HIS A 96 6.53 9.82 6.76
N VAL A 97 5.29 10.30 6.77
CA VAL A 97 4.10 9.50 6.43
C VAL A 97 4.13 9.17 4.94
N ILE A 98 4.10 7.88 4.63
CA ILE A 98 4.04 7.33 3.28
C ILE A 98 2.78 6.46 3.17
N ASP A 99 1.89 6.82 2.26
CA ASP A 99 0.68 6.05 1.96
C ASP A 99 0.51 5.90 0.45
N LEU A 100 1.07 4.80 -0.07
CA LEU A 100 0.97 4.43 -1.48
C LEU A 100 -0.47 4.17 -1.94
N THR A 101 -1.42 4.02 -1.01
CA THR A 101 -2.83 3.76 -1.30
C THR A 101 -3.73 4.97 -1.08
N TRP A 102 -3.15 6.15 -0.89
CA TRP A 102 -3.88 7.40 -0.62
C TRP A 102 -4.93 7.73 -1.70
N GLN A 103 -4.67 7.33 -2.96
CA GLN A 103 -5.59 7.54 -4.08
C GLN A 103 -6.98 6.91 -3.87
N GLN A 104 -7.11 5.93 -2.97
CA GLN A 104 -8.39 5.28 -2.71
C GLN A 104 -9.45 6.26 -2.19
N PHE A 105 -9.01 7.39 -1.62
CA PHE A 105 -9.86 8.45 -1.10
C PHE A 105 -10.22 9.51 -2.15
N TYR A 106 -9.77 9.40 -3.41
CA TYR A 106 -10.12 10.41 -4.43
C TYR A 106 -11.62 10.50 -4.73
N MET A 107 -12.31 9.37 -4.65
CA MET A 107 -13.76 9.31 -4.81
C MET A 107 -14.52 9.58 -3.50
N ASP A 108 -13.78 9.85 -2.42
CA ASP A 108 -14.34 10.14 -1.11
C ASP A 108 -14.44 11.66 -0.92
N GLU A 109 -15.57 12.13 -0.39
CA GLU A 109 -15.71 13.51 0.07
C GLU A 109 -14.87 13.79 1.33
N ARG A 110 -14.44 12.74 2.04
CA ARG A 110 -13.65 12.83 3.26
C ARG A 110 -12.17 12.59 2.98
N LEU A 111 -11.37 13.63 3.24
CA LEU A 111 -9.92 13.51 3.33
C LEU A 111 -9.53 12.63 4.52
N ILE A 112 -8.57 11.73 4.32
CA ILE A 112 -7.97 10.97 5.40
C ILE A 112 -7.17 11.89 6.33
N SER A 113 -7.36 11.74 7.64
CA SER A 113 -6.46 12.30 8.65
C SER A 113 -5.50 11.20 9.11
N TYR A 114 -4.20 11.48 9.08
CA TYR A 114 -3.19 10.57 9.60
C TYR A 114 -2.96 10.75 11.11
N GLU A 115 -3.63 11.71 11.75
CA GLU A 115 -3.52 11.91 13.20
C GLU A 115 -4.91 12.06 13.87
N PRO A 116 -5.09 11.55 15.10
CA PRO A 116 -4.16 10.67 15.81
C PRO A 116 -4.08 9.28 15.16
N ASN A 117 -2.87 8.72 15.01
CA ASN A 117 -2.67 7.32 14.58
C ASN A 117 -2.12 6.43 15.69
N GLN A 118 -2.05 5.14 15.39
CA GLN A 118 -1.44 4.13 16.26
C GLN A 118 -0.36 3.38 15.49
N VAL A 119 0.80 3.17 16.12
CA VAL A 119 1.79 2.21 15.61
C VAL A 119 1.18 0.81 15.72
N THR A 120 1.31 0.02 14.67
CA THR A 120 0.79 -1.34 14.60
C THR A 120 1.89 -2.32 14.20
N ASP A 121 1.63 -3.60 14.42
CA ASP A 121 2.58 -4.67 14.21
C ASP A 121 2.32 -5.41 12.89
N ARG A 122 3.39 -5.74 12.17
CA ARG A 122 3.32 -6.44 10.88
C ARG A 122 2.68 -7.83 11.02
N ASP A 123 2.99 -8.57 12.08
CA ASP A 123 2.42 -9.88 12.35
C ASP A 123 0.94 -9.80 12.75
N TYR A 124 0.54 -8.71 13.41
CA TYR A 124 -0.88 -8.45 13.67
C TYR A 124 -1.66 -8.27 12.36
N ILE A 125 -1.18 -7.40 11.45
CA ILE A 125 -1.89 -7.13 10.19
C ILE A 125 -1.93 -8.37 9.31
N ILE A 126 -0.81 -9.07 9.12
CA ILE A 126 -0.74 -10.21 8.19
C ILE A 126 -1.62 -11.40 8.64
N ARG A 127 -1.79 -11.59 9.96
CA ARG A 127 -2.62 -12.67 10.53
C ARG A 127 -4.11 -12.32 10.59
N SER A 128 -4.47 -11.09 10.26
CA SER A 128 -5.86 -10.63 10.29
C SER A 128 -6.64 -11.17 9.08
N GLY A 129 -7.61 -12.04 9.34
CA GLY A 129 -8.51 -12.59 8.33
C GLY A 129 -7.77 -13.25 7.16
N ASP A 130 -8.07 -12.82 5.93
CA ASP A 130 -7.45 -13.32 4.70
C ASP A 130 -6.22 -12.51 4.24
N THR A 131 -5.69 -11.62 5.09
CA THR A 131 -4.64 -10.67 4.69
C THR A 131 -3.38 -11.37 4.18
N TYR A 132 -2.96 -12.48 4.80
CA TYR A 132 -1.84 -13.27 4.30
C TYR A 132 -2.06 -13.79 2.87
N GLU A 133 -3.24 -14.34 2.57
CA GLU A 133 -3.55 -14.86 1.24
C GLU A 133 -3.62 -13.75 0.19
N ARG A 134 -4.17 -12.59 0.55
CA ARG A 134 -4.17 -11.40 -0.32
C ARG A 134 -2.77 -10.85 -0.54
N TYR A 135 -1.93 -10.84 0.49
CA TYR A 135 -0.53 -10.44 0.40
C TYR A 135 0.24 -11.35 -0.56
N ARG A 136 0.10 -12.68 -0.43
CA ARG A 136 0.73 -13.63 -1.36
C ARG A 136 0.30 -13.38 -2.80
N ARG A 137 -1.00 -13.20 -3.06
CA ARG A 137 -1.50 -12.87 -4.41
C ARG A 137 -0.91 -11.57 -4.95
N LEU A 138 -0.72 -10.57 -4.11
CA LEU A 138 -0.07 -9.32 -4.51
C LEU A 138 1.39 -9.57 -4.90
N ILE A 139 2.15 -10.32 -4.09
CA ILE A 139 3.53 -10.70 -4.37
C ILE A 139 3.64 -11.50 -5.68
N ASP A 140 2.79 -12.52 -5.87
CA ASP A 140 2.80 -13.36 -7.08
C ASP A 140 2.55 -12.50 -8.33
N ARG A 141 1.56 -11.61 -8.28
CA ARG A 141 1.29 -10.67 -9.39
C ARG A 141 2.43 -9.71 -9.65
N MET A 142 3.02 -9.17 -8.60
CA MET A 142 4.19 -8.29 -8.70
C MET A 142 5.35 -9.04 -9.37
N ALA A 143 5.60 -10.30 -8.96
CA ALA A 143 6.64 -11.15 -9.54
C ALA A 143 6.39 -11.44 -11.03
N ASP A 144 5.15 -11.74 -11.41
CA ASP A 144 4.76 -11.93 -12.81
C ASP A 144 5.02 -10.67 -13.67
N ILE A 145 4.77 -9.48 -13.11
CA ILE A 145 4.96 -8.20 -13.82
C ILE A 145 6.44 -7.86 -13.98
N VAL A 146 7.25 -8.05 -12.92
CA VAL A 146 8.69 -7.80 -13.00
C VAL A 146 9.46 -8.95 -13.66
N LYS A 147 8.80 -10.10 -13.88
CA LYS A 147 9.35 -11.35 -14.43
C LYS A 147 10.45 -11.98 -13.56
N GLU A 148 10.49 -11.64 -12.28
CA GLU A 148 11.48 -12.11 -11.29
C GLU A 148 10.90 -12.05 -9.87
N ASN A 149 11.63 -12.59 -8.88
CA ASN A 149 11.23 -12.48 -7.47
C ASN A 149 11.38 -11.04 -6.95
N ILE A 150 10.40 -10.60 -6.14
CA ILE A 150 10.30 -9.24 -5.55
C ILE A 150 11.16 -9.09 -4.30
#